data_AF-A0A7Y4VRC6-F1
#
_entry.id   AF-A0A7Y4VRC6-F1
#
_cell.length_a   1.000
_cell.length_b   1.000
_cell.length_c   1.000
_cell.angle_alpha   90.00
_cell.angle_beta   90.00
_cell.angle_gamma   90.00
#
_symmetry.space_group_name_H-M   'P 1'
#
loop_
_entity.id
_entity.type
_entity.pdbx_description
1 polymer ?
#
loop_
_entity_poly.entity_id
_entity_poly.type
_entity_poly.pdbx_seq_one_letter_code
_entity_poly.pdbx_strand_id
1 'polypeptide(L)'
;MRWVFVHDVQGTHLYEYFYSTDATLPPERIVGLYAGRWSIEVTFQEVRAHLGFTTPRNGSKKSVLRTAPCLPGLFRLASLIFAGPTKHRPPRRGTPRERSRSAMRSRACVACAGKRF
;
A
#
# COMPACT_ATOMS: atom_id res chain seq x y z
N MET A 1 -5.84 23.37 -11.23
CA MET A 1 -6.92 22.44 -10.84
C MET A 1 -7.08 21.39 -11.92
N ARG A 2 -6.80 20.13 -11.60
CA ARG A 2 -6.93 18.98 -12.51
C ARG A 2 -7.82 17.92 -11.87
N TRP A 3 -8.70 17.35 -12.68
CA TRP A 3 -9.69 16.35 -12.28
C TRP A 3 -9.31 15.04 -12.96
N VAL A 4 -9.24 13.95 -12.20
CA VAL A 4 -8.93 12.61 -12.70
C VAL A 4 -10.11 11.72 -12.37
N PHE A 5 -10.74 11.17 -13.40
CA PHE A 5 -11.80 10.19 -13.27
C PHE A 5 -11.21 8.79 -13.41
N VAL A 6 -11.47 7.92 -12.43
CA VAL A 6 -11.01 6.54 -12.46
C VAL A 6 -12.21 5.62 -12.66
N HIS A 7 -12.16 4.89 -13.77
CA HIS A 7 -13.16 3.88 -14.13
C HIS A 7 -12.56 2.48 -13.96
N ASP A 8 -13.17 1.66 -13.09
CA ASP A 8 -12.78 0.25 -12.97
C ASP A 8 -13.40 -0.57 -14.10
N VAL A 9 -12.55 -1.28 -14.85
CA VAL A 9 -12.97 -2.12 -15.99
C VAL A 9 -13.57 -3.45 -15.51
N GLN A 10 -13.31 -3.85 -14.26
CA GLN A 10 -13.80 -5.11 -13.69
C GLN A 10 -15.06 -4.95 -12.83
N GLY A 11 -15.55 -3.73 -12.63
CA GLY A 11 -16.78 -3.44 -11.88
C GLY A 11 -16.74 -3.86 -10.40
N THR A 12 -15.56 -4.07 -9.84
CA THR A 12 -15.37 -4.47 -8.44
C THR A 12 -15.29 -3.25 -7.54
N HIS A 13 -14.83 -2.12 -8.08
CA HIS A 13 -14.73 -0.86 -7.35
C HIS A 13 -15.69 0.21 -7.88
N LEU A 14 -16.13 1.09 -6.97
CA LEU A 14 -16.94 2.25 -7.32
C LEU A 14 -16.12 3.25 -8.14
N TYR A 15 -16.80 4.00 -9.00
CA TYR A 15 -16.18 5.11 -9.72
C TYR A 15 -15.77 6.21 -8.75
N GLU A 16 -14.49 6.61 -8.83
CA GLU A 16 -13.92 7.63 -7.96
C GLU A 16 -13.38 8.81 -8.78
N TYR A 17 -13.49 9.99 -8.18
CA TYR A 17 -12.97 11.24 -8.74
C TYR A 17 -11.87 11.79 -7.82
N PHE A 18 -10.71 12.04 -8.39
CA PHE A 18 -9.57 12.65 -7.69
C PHE A 18 -9.30 14.06 -8.20
N TYR A 19 -8.93 14.94 -7.28
CA TYR A 19 -8.63 16.35 -7.58
C TYR A 19 -7.22 16.70 -7.14
N SER A 20 -6.52 17.47 -7.99
CA SER A 20 -5.20 18.00 -7.71
C SER A 20 -5.17 19.52 -7.94
N THR A 21 -4.52 20.25 -7.03
CA THR A 21 -4.29 21.69 -7.15
C THR A 21 -3.29 21.98 -8.28
N ASP A 22 -2.21 21.21 -8.30
CA ASP A 22 -1.19 21.24 -9.36
C ASP A 22 -1.67 20.51 -10.61
N ALA A 23 -1.66 21.23 -11.73
CA ALA A 23 -2.13 20.76 -13.03
C ALA A 23 -1.05 20.03 -13.84
N THR A 24 0.22 20.17 -13.46
CA THR A 24 1.36 19.56 -14.16
C THR A 24 1.54 18.08 -13.83
N LEU A 25 0.97 17.63 -12.71
CA LEU A 25 1.02 16.23 -12.28
C LEU A 25 0.29 15.30 -13.27
N PRO A 26 0.92 14.18 -13.68
CA PRO A 26 0.27 13.17 -14.49
C PRO A 26 -0.78 12.41 -13.67
N PRO A 27 -1.86 11.92 -14.32
CA PRO A 27 -3.00 11.30 -13.64
C PRO A 27 -2.61 10.05 -12.83
N GLU A 28 -1.69 9.24 -13.34
CA GLU A 28 -1.17 8.05 -12.66
C GLU A 28 -0.50 8.39 -11.33
N ARG A 29 0.23 9.51 -11.27
CA ARG A 29 0.88 9.96 -10.04
C ARG A 29 -0.13 10.49 -9.02
N ILE A 30 -1.22 11.13 -9.47
CA ILE A 30 -2.29 11.59 -8.59
C ILE A 30 -2.92 10.40 -7.87
N VAL A 31 -3.26 9.34 -8.61
CA VAL A 31 -3.82 8.10 -8.04
C VAL A 31 -2.79 7.40 -7.14
N GLY A 32 -1.53 7.32 -7.56
CA GLY A 32 -0.47 6.72 -6.75
C GLY A 32 -0.22 7.45 -5.43
N LEU A 33 -0.29 8.78 -5.43
CA LEU A 33 -0.19 9.59 -4.21
C LEU A 33 -1.39 9.37 -3.29
N TYR A 34 -2.60 9.26 -3.85
CA TYR A 34 -3.79 8.94 -3.08
C TYR A 34 -3.70 7.55 -2.44
N ALA A 35 -3.27 6.53 -3.21
CA ALA A 35 -3.06 5.18 -2.70
C ALA A 35 -2.00 5.16 -1.58
N GLY A 36 -0.92 5.92 -1.74
CA GLY A 36 0.13 6.07 -0.72
C GLY A 36 -0.37 6.61 0.61
N ARG A 37 -1.47 7.39 0.63
CA ARG A 37 -2.09 7.87 1.87
C ARG A 37 -2.44 6.73 2.82
N TRP A 38 -2.83 5.56 2.32
CA TRP A 38 -3.28 4.44 3.16
C TRP A 38 -2.20 3.99 4.16
N SER A 39 -0.92 4.23 3.89
CA SER A 39 0.15 3.93 4.83
C SER A 39 0.00 4.67 6.17
N ILE A 40 -0.65 5.84 6.19
CA ILE A 40 -0.89 6.58 7.42
C ILE A 40 -1.87 5.83 8.33
N GLU A 41 -2.91 5.23 7.75
CA GLU A 41 -3.93 4.49 8.49
C GLU A 41 -3.29 3.27 9.13
N VAL A 42 -2.52 2.50 8.35
CA VAL A 42 -1.78 1.35 8.86
C VAL A 42 -0.86 1.76 10.01
N THR A 43 -0.14 2.88 9.87
CA THR A 43 0.74 3.38 10.95
C THR A 43 -0.05 3.67 12.22
N PHE A 44 -1.23 4.30 12.14
CA PHE A 44 -2.06 4.56 13.31
C PHE A 44 -2.62 3.29 13.95
N GLN A 45 -3.03 2.30 13.14
CA GLN A 45 -3.50 1.02 13.65
C GLN A 45 -2.39 0.27 14.40
N GLU A 46 -1.20 0.20 13.82
CA GLU A 46 -0.04 -0.46 14.44
C GLU A 46 0.41 0.25 15.73
N VAL A 47 0.44 1.58 15.73
CA VAL A 47 0.82 2.37 16.91
C VAL A 47 -0.19 2.19 18.05
N ARG A 48 -1.48 2.06 17.75
CA ARG A 48 -2.50 1.74 18.75
C ARG A 48 -2.37 0.31 19.27
N ALA A 49 -2.09 -0.65 18.40
CA ALA A 49 -1.94 -2.06 18.76
C ALA A 49 -0.68 -2.33 19.59
N HIS A 50 0.44 -1.71 19.25
CA HIS A 50 1.76 -2.05 19.80
C HIS A 50 2.29 -1.05 20.83
N LEU A 51 2.01 0.24 20.68
CA LEU A 51 2.59 1.30 21.54
C LEU A 51 1.56 1.91 22.52
N GLY A 52 0.31 1.43 22.51
CA GLY A 52 -0.70 1.85 23.49
C GLY A 52 -1.14 3.31 23.35
N PHE A 53 -1.18 3.85 22.13
CA PHE A 53 -1.48 5.26 21.86
C PHE A 53 -2.84 5.74 22.40
N THR A 54 -3.83 4.84 22.50
CA THR A 54 -5.17 5.16 23.05
C THR A 54 -5.17 5.31 24.57
N THR A 55 -4.15 4.79 25.28
CA THR A 55 -4.09 4.81 26.75
C THR A 55 -2.71 5.25 27.22
N PRO A 56 -2.39 6.56 27.14
CA PRO A 56 -1.10 7.06 27.58
C PRO A 56 -0.93 6.87 29.09
N ARG A 57 0.24 6.37 29.51
CA ARG A 57 0.61 6.24 30.94
C ARG A 57 0.87 7.58 31.62
N ASN A 58 0.98 8.65 30.83
CA ASN A 58 1.37 9.98 31.29
C ASN A 58 0.18 10.69 31.96
N GLY A 59 0.34 11.12 33.22
CA GLY A 59 -0.72 11.75 33.99
C GLY A 59 -1.02 13.22 33.68
N SER A 60 -0.19 13.89 32.87
CA SER A 60 -0.36 15.32 32.56
C SER A 60 -0.65 15.57 31.07
N LYS A 61 -1.60 16.46 30.78
CA LYS A 61 -1.99 16.82 29.39
C LYS A 61 -0.79 17.27 28.55
N LYS A 62 0.11 18.08 29.12
CA LYS A 62 1.33 18.55 28.46
C LYS A 62 2.27 17.41 28.06
N SER A 63 2.35 16.36 28.87
CA SER A 63 3.21 15.20 28.56
C SER A 63 2.60 14.35 27.43
N VAL A 64 1.27 14.19 27.41
CA VAL A 64 0.57 13.48 26.32
C VAL A 64 0.77 14.20 24.98
N LEU A 65 0.62 15.53 24.93
CA LEU A 65 0.81 16.30 23.69
C LEU A 65 2.22 16.16 23.10
N ARG A 66 3.25 16.00 23.93
CA ARG A 66 4.63 15.79 23.46
C ARG A 66 4.87 14.36 22.99
N THR A 67 4.22 13.40 23.64
CA THR A 67 4.45 11.97 23.39
C THR A 67 3.69 11.49 22.14
N ALA A 68 2.52 12.07 21.87
CA ALA A 68 1.69 11.72 20.71
C ALA A 68 2.40 11.77 19.35
N PRO A 69 3.14 12.83 18.98
CA PRO A 69 3.89 12.84 17.71
C PRO A 69 5.12 11.91 17.72
N CYS A 70 5.69 11.62 18.90
CA CYS A 70 6.90 10.81 19.02
C CYS A 70 6.65 9.31 18.80
N LEU A 71 5.49 8.78 19.23
CA LEU A 71 5.19 7.34 19.11
C LEU A 71 5.14 6.83 17.66
N PRO A 72 4.38 7.45 16.74
CA PRO A 72 4.38 7.05 15.33
C PRO A 72 5.75 7.24 14.66
N GLY A 73 6.51 8.26 15.08
CA GLY A 73 7.87 8.47 14.62
C GLY A 73 8.81 7.33 15.02
N LEU A 74 8.71 6.88 16.28
CA LEU A 74 9.48 5.75 16.79
C LEU A 74 9.11 4.44 16.09
N PHE A 75 7.82 4.20 15.86
CA PHE A 75 7.35 3.03 15.10
C PHE A 75 7.92 3.03 13.68
N ARG A 76 7.85 4.17 12.97
CA ARG A 76 8.44 4.31 11.63
C ARG A 76 9.95 4.06 11.64
N LEU A 77 10.66 4.55 12.65
CA LEU A 77 12.09 4.31 12.79
C LEU A 77 12.39 2.82 12.98
N ALA A 78 11.63 2.13 13.83
CA ALA A 78 11.75 0.68 14.02
C ALA A 78 11.49 -0.09 12.70
N SER A 79 10.48 0.30 11.92
CA SER A 79 10.21 -0.30 10.61
C SER A 79 11.35 -0.08 9.61
N LEU A 80 11.97 1.11 9.60
CA LEU A 80 13.13 1.40 8.75
C LEU A 80 14.38 0.62 9.17
N ILE A 81 14.62 0.52 10.48
CA ILE A 81 15.70 -0.30 11.05
C ILE A 81 15.48 -1.78 10.73
N PHE A 82 14.24 -2.26 10.66
CA PHE A 82 13.95 -3.63 10.24
C PHE A 82 14.08 -3.83 8.73
N ALA A 83 13.75 -2.83 7.92
CA ALA A 83 13.85 -2.90 6.46
C ALA A 83 15.31 -2.86 5.96
N GLY A 84 16.16 -2.01 6.56
CA GLY A 84 17.57 -1.82 6.15
C GLY A 84 18.49 -3.08 6.16
N PRO A 85 18.38 -4.00 7.13
CA PRO A 85 19.17 -5.23 7.22
C PRO A 85 18.93 -6.24 6.10
N THR A 86 17.86 -6.08 5.31
CA THR A 86 17.50 -7.07 4.27
C THR A 86 18.37 -7.00 3.01
N LYS A 87 19.32 -6.05 2.93
CA LYS A 87 20.19 -5.85 1.76
C LYS A 87 21.17 -7.02 1.47
N HIS A 88 21.31 -8.00 2.37
CA HIS A 88 22.24 -9.12 2.19
C HIS A 88 21.70 -10.53 2.52
N ARG A 89 20.37 -10.77 2.47
CA ARG A 89 19.91 -12.17 2.51
C ARG A 89 19.83 -12.71 1.08
N PRO A 90 20.74 -13.59 0.64
CA PRO A 90 20.55 -14.28 -0.63
C PRO A 90 19.20 -15.00 -0.59
N PRO A 91 18.45 -15.04 -1.71
CA PRO A 91 17.20 -15.79 -1.75
C PRO A 91 17.49 -17.20 -1.25
N ARG A 92 16.74 -17.66 -0.23
CA ARG A 92 16.78 -19.07 0.17
C ARG A 92 16.46 -19.87 -1.08
N ARG A 93 17.48 -20.50 -1.65
CA ARG A 93 17.40 -21.37 -2.82
C ARG A 93 16.39 -22.46 -2.45
N GLY A 94 15.15 -22.30 -2.92
CA GLY A 94 14.14 -23.34 -2.80
C GLY A 94 14.73 -24.60 -3.39
N THR A 95 14.69 -25.70 -2.64
CA THR A 95 15.04 -27.01 -3.19
C THR A 95 14.14 -27.26 -4.40
N PRO A 96 14.65 -27.79 -5.52
CA PRO A 96 13.81 -28.09 -6.67
C PRO A 96 12.94 -29.30 -6.31
N ARG A 97 11.74 -29.05 -5.79
CA ARG A 97 10.73 -30.11 -5.65
C ARG A 97 9.82 -30.06 -6.87
N GLU A 98 10.28 -30.78 -7.87
CA GLU A 98 9.49 -31.59 -8.79
C GLU A 98 8.45 -30.88 -9.67
N ARG A 99 8.98 -30.36 -10.78
CA ARG A 99 8.24 -30.10 -12.03
C ARG A 99 7.85 -31.44 -12.66
N SER A 100 6.68 -31.98 -12.31
CA SER A 100 6.09 -33.08 -13.07
C SER A 100 4.57 -33.11 -12.91
N ARG A 101 3.87 -33.13 -14.06
CA ARG A 101 2.43 -33.43 -14.28
C ARG A 101 1.42 -32.29 -14.03
N SER A 102 1.31 -31.38 -15.00
CA SER A 102 -0.01 -31.04 -15.58
C SER A 102 0.15 -30.30 -16.91
N ALA A 103 0.63 -31.03 -17.93
CA ALA A 103 0.44 -30.66 -19.33
C ALA A 103 -0.64 -31.59 -19.88
N MET A 104 -1.91 -31.31 -19.60
CA MET A 104 -3.07 -31.82 -20.36
C MET A 104 -4.34 -31.15 -19.82
N ARG A 105 -5.20 -30.61 -20.71
CA ARG A 105 -6.48 -29.90 -20.48
C ARG A 105 -6.29 -28.38 -20.23
N SER A 106 -6.86 -27.47 -20.99
CA SER A 106 -7.81 -27.59 -22.09
C SER A 106 -7.73 -26.33 -22.94
N ARG A 107 -7.74 -26.54 -24.26
CA ARG A 107 -7.98 -25.53 -25.29
C ARG A 107 -9.34 -24.88 -25.03
N ALA A 108 -9.38 -23.55 -24.98
CA ALA A 108 -10.49 -22.70 -25.42
C ALA A 108 -10.13 -21.23 -25.20
N CYS A 109 -9.19 -20.70 -25.99
CA CYS A 109 -9.17 -19.25 -26.26
C CYS A 109 -9.54 -19.10 -27.73
N VAL A 110 -10.85 -19.10 -27.96
CA VAL A 110 -11.46 -18.82 -29.25
C VAL A 110 -11.16 -17.37 -29.61
N ALA A 111 -10.69 -17.21 -30.84
CA ALA A 111 -10.48 -15.95 -31.52
C ALA A 111 -11.78 -15.12 -31.61
N CYS A 112 -11.66 -13.80 -31.52
CA CYS A 112 -12.26 -12.83 -32.44
C CYS A 112 -11.91 -11.40 -31.98
N ALA A 113 -11.07 -10.70 -32.77
CA ALA A 113 -11.43 -9.48 -33.51
C ALA A 113 -11.49 -8.22 -32.62
N GLY A 114 -10.67 -7.18 -32.79
CA GLY A 114 -10.27 -6.56 -34.06
C GLY A 114 -11.38 -5.65 -34.60
N LYS A 115 -11.45 -4.39 -34.11
CA LYS A 115 -12.02 -3.14 -34.69
C LYS A 115 -12.52 -2.26 -33.54
N ARG A 116 -11.95 -1.07 -33.27
CA ARG A 116 -12.12 0.20 -34.02
C ARG A 116 -13.59 0.49 -34.31
N PHE A 117 -14.23 1.21 -33.40
CA PHE A 117 -15.09 2.36 -33.67
C PHE A 117 -14.99 3.31 -32.47
#